data_AF-A0A0P9Q7J9-F1
#
_entry.id   AF-A0A0P9Q7J9-F1
#
_cell.length_a   1.000
_cell.length_b   1.000
_cell.length_c   1.000
_cell.angle_alpha   90.00
_cell.angle_beta   90.00
_cell.angle_gamma   90.00
#
_symmetry.space_group_name_H-M   'P 1'
#
loop_
_entity.id
_entity.type
_entity.pdbx_description
1 polymer ?
#
loop_
_entity_poly.entity_id
_entity_poly.type
_entity_poly.pdbx_seq_one_letter_code
_entity_poly.pdbx_strand_id
1 'polypeptide(L)'
;MDKYIILKKPLSSASSMKRNVAEAGSERPSLVIERLQRHEAAELSRDPGILAISRPMKIKLIRPLISAAEPEHAGDAWGVAAVNAHLSPYTGSGVRVAVLDTGIDRTHPAFDGIALQEQDFTGEGDGDWDGHGTHCAGTIFGRDVDGRRIGIARGVKQAFIAKVIGKHNANSDILFQGMHWALAQRANIISMSLGFDFRRKSIKAGQPISPHPKHSMCSAETYGCSIR
;
A
#
# COMPACT_ATOMS: atom_id res chain seq x y z
N MET A 1 24.08 -16.43 -1.81
CA MET A 1 22.73 -16.35 -2.37
C MET A 1 22.01 -15.14 -1.81
N ASP A 2 21.51 -14.29 -2.70
CA ASP A 2 20.72 -13.09 -2.39
C ASP A 2 19.26 -13.33 -2.78
N LYS A 3 18.32 -12.61 -2.16
CA LYS A 3 16.92 -12.61 -2.60
C LYS A 3 16.75 -11.79 -3.87
N TYR A 4 15.91 -12.27 -4.77
CA TYR A 4 15.47 -11.59 -5.99
C TYR A 4 13.95 -11.67 -6.13
N ILE A 5 13.37 -10.58 -6.62
CA ILE A 5 11.98 -10.48 -7.04
C ILE A 5 11.96 -10.64 -8.55
N ILE A 6 11.21 -11.63 -9.04
CA ILE A 6 11.21 -12.07 -10.44
C ILE A 6 9.80 -11.97 -10.99
N LEU A 7 9.63 -11.19 -12.05
CA LEU A 7 8.40 -11.10 -12.82
C LEU A 7 8.51 -12.00 -14.04
N LYS A 8 7.72 -13.07 -14.07
CA LYS A 8 7.66 -14.03 -15.18
C LYS A 8 6.50 -13.67 -16.10
N LYS A 9 6.68 -13.89 -17.40
CA LYS A 9 5.60 -13.80 -18.39
C LYS A 9 4.51 -14.83 -18.03
N PRO A 10 3.24 -14.55 -18.40
CA PRO A 10 2.24 -15.61 -18.42
C PRO A 10 2.78 -16.75 -19.29
N LEU A 11 2.62 -17.99 -18.84
CA LEU A 11 2.90 -19.14 -19.70
C LEU A 11 1.95 -19.01 -20.89
N SER A 12 2.48 -18.71 -22.07
CA SER A 12 1.67 -18.84 -23.27
C SER A 12 1.36 -20.33 -23.40
N SER A 13 0.08 -20.68 -23.44
CA SER A 13 -0.29 -22.03 -23.83
C SER A 13 0.27 -22.24 -25.24
N ALA A 14 1.31 -23.05 -25.37
CA ALA A 14 1.82 -23.45 -26.65
C ALA A 14 0.66 -24.05 -27.46
N SER A 15 0.33 -23.42 -28.59
CA SER A 15 -0.46 -23.92 -29.72
C SER A 15 -1.42 -25.10 -29.42
N SER A 16 -2.69 -24.80 -29.19
CA SER A 16 -3.75 -25.74 -29.58
C SER A 16 -4.92 -24.99 -30.18
N MET A 17 -5.00 -25.05 -31.51
CA MET A 17 -6.18 -24.73 -32.28
C MET A 17 -7.41 -25.43 -31.66
N LYS A 18 -8.45 -24.63 -31.39
CA LYS A 18 -9.81 -24.98 -30.93
C LYS A 18 -9.97 -25.23 -29.42
N ARG A 19 -10.60 -24.27 -28.72
CA ARG A 19 -11.94 -24.43 -28.12
C ARG A 19 -12.44 -23.20 -27.37
N ASN A 20 -13.68 -22.83 -27.70
CA ASN A 20 -14.80 -22.30 -26.92
C ASN A 20 -14.59 -21.26 -25.81
N VAL A 21 -15.38 -20.19 -25.95
CA VAL A 21 -15.62 -19.11 -25.00
C VAL A 21 -16.27 -19.67 -23.73
N ALA A 22 -15.46 -20.02 -22.74
CA ALA A 22 -15.87 -20.12 -21.34
C ALA A 22 -14.61 -19.96 -20.46
N GLU A 23 -14.63 -18.91 -19.62
CA GLU A 23 -13.58 -18.48 -18.69
C GLU A 23 -12.21 -18.15 -19.31
N ALA A 24 -12.01 -16.85 -19.59
CA ALA A 24 -10.69 -16.27 -19.80
C ALA A 24 -9.84 -16.41 -18.52
N GLY A 25 -9.18 -17.55 -18.36
CA GLY A 25 -8.09 -17.75 -17.42
C GLY A 25 -7.03 -16.69 -17.69
N SER A 26 -6.86 -15.75 -16.76
CA SER A 26 -6.11 -14.54 -17.02
C SER A 26 -4.65 -14.84 -17.37
N GLU A 27 -4.20 -14.40 -18.56
CA GLU A 27 -2.80 -14.27 -18.97
C GLU A 27 -2.08 -13.22 -18.11
N ARG A 28 -1.99 -13.44 -16.79
CA ARG A 28 -1.36 -12.51 -15.85
C ARG A 28 0.10 -12.90 -15.64
N PRO A 29 1.03 -11.94 -15.73
CA PRO A 29 2.39 -12.14 -15.27
C PRO A 29 2.39 -12.65 -13.82
N SER A 30 3.27 -13.59 -13.51
CA SER A 30 3.45 -14.09 -12.14
C SER A 30 4.68 -13.45 -11.51
N LEU A 31 4.56 -12.96 -10.28
CA LEU A 31 5.70 -12.46 -9.50
C LEU A 31 6.10 -13.48 -8.43
N VAL A 32 7.38 -13.80 -8.34
CA VAL A 32 7.94 -14.74 -7.36
C VAL A 32 9.16 -14.17 -6.65
N ILE A 33 9.45 -14.67 -5.45
CA ILE A 33 10.65 -14.33 -4.68
C ILE A 33 11.52 -15.58 -4.57
N GLU A 34 12.75 -15.52 -5.07
CA GLU A 34 13.69 -16.65 -5.06
C GLU A 34 15.04 -16.21 -4.48
N ARG A 35 15.80 -17.17 -3.91
CA ARG A 35 17.19 -16.95 -3.47
C ARG A 35 18.12 -17.49 -4.54
N LEU A 36 18.91 -16.60 -5.14
CA LEU A 36 19.79 -16.91 -6.27
C LEU A 36 21.22 -16.44 -6.01
N GLN A 37 22.18 -17.10 -6.63
CA GLN A 37 23.52 -16.56 -6.82
C GLN A 37 23.50 -15.48 -7.90
N ARG A 38 24.52 -14.61 -7.90
CA ARG A 38 24.60 -13.49 -8.86
C ARG A 38 24.65 -13.93 -10.31
N HIS A 39 25.30 -15.07 -10.60
CA HIS A 39 25.38 -15.59 -11.96
C HIS A 39 24.03 -16.15 -12.43
N GLU A 40 23.32 -16.91 -11.59
CA GLU A 40 21.97 -17.42 -11.88
C GLU A 40 20.99 -16.27 -12.16
N ALA A 41 21.04 -15.20 -11.36
CA ALA A 41 20.23 -14.01 -11.60
C ALA A 41 20.58 -13.30 -12.93
N ALA A 42 21.85 -13.31 -13.32
CA ALA A 42 22.28 -12.74 -14.61
C ALA A 42 21.82 -13.60 -15.79
N GLU A 43 21.82 -14.92 -15.65
CA GLU A 43 21.27 -15.84 -16.65
C GLU A 43 19.76 -15.65 -16.79
N LEU A 44 19.01 -15.67 -15.69
CA LEU A 44 17.57 -15.44 -15.68
C LEU A 44 17.19 -14.06 -16.24
N SER A 45 18.02 -13.03 -16.07
CA SER A 45 17.77 -11.71 -16.65
C SER A 45 17.74 -11.70 -18.19
N ARG A 46 18.33 -12.72 -18.82
CA ARG A 46 18.37 -12.90 -20.29
C ARG A 46 17.30 -13.87 -20.80
N ASP A 47 16.60 -14.56 -19.90
CA ASP A 47 15.56 -15.51 -20.26
C ASP A 47 14.34 -14.77 -20.85
N PRO A 48 13.90 -15.10 -22.09
CA PRO A 48 12.74 -14.49 -22.71
C PRO A 48 11.43 -14.64 -21.92
N GLY A 49 11.33 -15.64 -21.03
CA GLY A 49 10.20 -15.86 -20.13
C GLY A 49 10.18 -14.93 -18.91
N ILE A 50 11.26 -14.18 -18.67
CA ILE A 50 11.38 -13.24 -17.55
C ILE A 50 11.15 -11.81 -18.07
N LEU A 51 10.18 -11.11 -17.47
CA LEU A 51 9.89 -9.71 -17.76
C LEU A 51 10.80 -8.77 -16.98
N ALA A 52 11.08 -9.10 -15.72
CA ALA A 52 11.95 -8.30 -14.87
C ALA A 52 12.54 -9.17 -13.75
N ILE A 53 13.75 -8.81 -13.33
CA ILE A 53 14.39 -9.34 -12.13
C ILE A 53 15.05 -8.20 -11.38
N SER A 54 14.82 -8.12 -10.07
CA SER A 54 15.40 -7.07 -9.23
C SER A 54 15.72 -7.57 -7.83
N ARG A 55 16.67 -6.94 -7.17
CA ARG A 55 16.91 -7.17 -5.74
C ARG A 55 15.84 -6.42 -4.93
N PRO A 56 15.44 -6.94 -3.76
CA PRO A 56 14.53 -6.22 -2.89
C PRO A 56 15.05 -4.82 -2.56
N MET A 57 14.18 -3.82 -2.69
CA MET A 57 14.48 -2.44 -2.35
C MET A 57 14.11 -2.17 -0.90
N LYS A 58 14.86 -1.30 -0.23
CA LYS A 58 14.50 -0.84 1.11
C LYS A 58 13.26 0.06 1.03
N ILE A 59 12.29 -0.22 1.88
CA ILE A 59 11.12 0.64 2.10
C ILE A 59 11.31 1.46 3.37
N LYS A 60 10.68 2.62 3.44
CA LYS A 60 10.75 3.54 4.58
C LYS A 60 9.36 4.04 4.94
N LEU A 61 9.15 4.33 6.23
CA LEU A 61 7.94 5.00 6.70
C LEU A 61 7.89 6.43 6.19
N ILE A 62 6.70 6.88 5.82
CA ILE A 62 6.45 8.30 5.55
C ILE A 62 6.05 8.93 6.87
N ARG A 63 7.01 9.59 7.53
CA ARG A 63 6.74 10.22 8.82
C ARG A 63 6.06 11.58 8.64
N PRO A 64 5.11 11.93 9.53
CA PRO A 64 4.54 13.25 9.54
C PRO A 64 5.62 14.29 9.87
N LEU A 65 5.50 15.47 9.25
CA LEU A 65 6.30 16.62 9.65
C LEU A 65 5.74 17.11 10.98
N ILE A 66 6.50 16.96 12.06
CA ILE A 66 6.14 17.53 13.36
C ILE A 66 6.34 19.04 13.27
N SER A 67 5.25 19.80 13.18
CA SER A 67 5.25 21.24 13.37
C SER A 67 5.19 21.54 14.87
N ALA A 68 5.99 22.49 15.35
CA ALA A 68 6.07 22.85 16.78
C ALA A 68 4.79 23.55 17.32
N ALA A 69 3.76 23.70 16.50
CA ALA A 69 2.51 24.36 16.85
C ALA A 69 1.32 23.53 16.34
N GLU A 70 1.01 22.44 17.03
CA GLU A 70 -0.32 21.83 16.94
C GLU A 70 -1.09 22.31 18.19
N PRO A 71 -2.12 23.17 18.06
CA PRO A 71 -2.96 23.46 19.20
C PRO A 71 -3.63 22.15 19.65
N GLU A 72 -3.80 21.97 20.96
CA GLU A 72 -4.70 20.94 21.48
C GLU A 72 -6.06 21.11 20.80
N HIS A 73 -6.38 20.20 19.88
CA HIS A 73 -7.69 20.19 19.26
C HIS A 73 -8.68 19.59 20.27
N ALA A 74 -9.46 20.46 20.89
CA ALA A 74 -10.63 20.06 21.65
C ALA A 74 -11.70 19.54 20.67
N GLY A 75 -11.86 18.22 20.58
CA GLY A 75 -12.91 17.58 19.78
C GLY A 75 -12.42 16.44 18.92
N ASP A 76 -13.17 16.16 17.85
CA ASP A 76 -12.82 15.17 16.84
C ASP A 76 -11.50 15.52 16.14
N ALA A 77 -10.82 14.51 15.59
CA ALA A 77 -9.63 14.74 14.78
C ALA A 77 -9.97 15.67 13.60
N TRP A 78 -9.21 16.77 13.44
CA TRP A 78 -9.50 17.83 12.47
C TRP A 78 -9.69 17.29 11.03
N GLY A 79 -8.93 16.25 10.68
CA GLY A 79 -8.97 15.60 9.36
C GLY A 79 -10.35 15.03 9.02
N VAL A 80 -11.14 14.60 10.01
CA VAL A 80 -12.52 14.12 9.84
C VAL A 80 -13.42 15.24 9.33
N ALA A 81 -13.25 16.44 9.87
CA ALA A 81 -13.96 17.64 9.42
C ALA A 81 -13.48 18.07 8.04
N ALA A 82 -12.16 18.12 7.84
CA ALA A 82 -11.55 18.58 6.59
C ALA A 82 -11.96 17.76 5.35
N VAL A 83 -12.23 16.46 5.52
CA VAL A 83 -12.70 15.59 4.43
C VAL A 83 -14.21 15.34 4.45
N ASN A 84 -14.96 16.08 5.27
CA ASN A 84 -16.42 15.95 5.43
C ASN A 84 -16.91 14.54 5.82
N ALA A 85 -16.06 13.72 6.45
CA ALA A 85 -16.43 12.37 6.87
C ALA A 85 -17.47 12.34 8.00
N HIS A 86 -17.64 13.44 8.72
CA HIS A 86 -18.70 13.65 9.71
C HIS A 86 -20.09 13.81 9.11
N LEU A 87 -20.18 14.27 7.85
CA LEU A 87 -21.45 14.45 7.12
C LEU A 87 -21.81 13.25 6.25
N SER A 88 -20.86 12.33 6.03
CA SER A 88 -21.07 11.15 5.20
C SER A 88 -22.01 10.14 5.88
N PRO A 89 -23.04 9.63 5.17
CA PRO A 89 -23.85 8.52 5.67
C PRO A 89 -23.12 7.16 5.54
N TYR A 90 -22.03 7.10 4.78
CA TYR A 90 -21.27 5.88 4.55
C TYR A 90 -20.22 5.68 5.64
N THR A 91 -20.29 4.52 6.30
CA THR A 91 -19.42 4.18 7.44
C THR A 91 -18.32 3.19 7.08
N GLY A 92 -18.35 2.58 5.89
CA GLY A 92 -17.47 1.47 5.51
C GLY A 92 -17.93 0.09 6.00
N SER A 93 -19.19 -0.02 6.43
CA SER A 93 -19.79 -1.32 6.77
C SER A 93 -19.68 -2.30 5.59
N GLY A 94 -19.30 -3.55 5.88
CA GLY A 94 -19.08 -4.59 4.86
C GLY A 94 -17.76 -4.49 4.09
N VAL A 95 -16.98 -3.41 4.26
CA VAL A 95 -15.67 -3.23 3.61
C VAL A 95 -14.59 -3.92 4.44
N ARG A 96 -13.76 -4.72 3.79
CA ARG A 96 -12.54 -5.31 4.37
C ARG A 96 -11.33 -4.47 4.01
N VAL A 97 -10.57 -4.04 5.01
CA VAL A 97 -9.40 -3.18 4.83
C VAL A 97 -8.13 -3.93 5.22
N ALA A 98 -7.11 -3.88 4.38
CA ALA A 98 -5.77 -4.31 4.73
C ALA A 98 -4.86 -3.10 4.98
N VAL A 99 -4.11 -3.13 6.08
CA VAL A 99 -3.09 -2.13 6.43
C VAL A 99 -1.73 -2.83 6.42
N LEU A 100 -0.87 -2.41 5.50
CA LEU A 100 0.49 -2.94 5.33
C LEU A 100 1.46 -1.91 5.93
N ASP A 101 1.88 -2.13 7.17
CA ASP A 101 2.61 -1.12 7.95
C ASP A 101 3.51 -1.77 9.04
N THR A 102 3.77 -1.09 10.16
CA THR A 102 4.61 -1.56 11.28
C THR A 102 3.94 -2.55 12.24
N GLY A 103 2.65 -2.82 12.03
CA GLY A 103 1.81 -3.66 12.88
C GLY A 103 0.60 -2.90 13.41
N ILE A 104 -0.02 -3.42 14.47
CA ILE A 104 -1.08 -2.74 15.22
C ILE A 104 -0.93 -3.01 16.72
N ASP A 105 -1.21 -2.03 17.58
CA ASP A 105 -1.56 -2.30 18.97
C ASP A 105 -3.03 -2.70 19.04
N ARG A 106 -3.28 -4.01 19.01
CA ARG A 106 -4.64 -4.56 19.06
C ARG A 106 -5.38 -4.32 20.37
N THR A 107 -4.67 -3.93 21.43
CA THR A 107 -5.26 -3.71 22.75
C THR A 107 -5.81 -2.30 22.93
N HIS A 108 -5.53 -1.40 21.97
CA HIS A 108 -5.99 -0.03 22.01
C HIS A 108 -7.53 0.05 21.86
N PRO A 109 -8.25 0.81 22.72
CA PRO A 109 -9.72 0.89 22.72
C PRO A 109 -10.34 1.30 21.37
N ALA A 110 -9.59 2.06 20.57
CA ALA A 110 -9.98 2.43 19.21
C ALA A 110 -10.28 1.22 18.29
N PHE A 111 -9.86 0.00 18.62
CA PHE A 111 -10.09 -1.17 17.79
C PHE A 111 -11.12 -2.15 18.38
N ASP A 112 -11.81 -1.74 19.43
CA ASP A 112 -12.85 -2.56 20.05
C ASP A 112 -13.95 -2.94 19.05
N GLY A 113 -14.31 -4.23 19.07
CA GLY A 113 -15.31 -4.81 18.18
C GLY A 113 -14.92 -4.84 16.70
N ILE A 114 -13.61 -4.81 16.39
CA ILE A 114 -13.06 -5.09 15.05
C ILE A 114 -12.40 -6.47 15.07
N ALA A 115 -12.76 -7.32 14.10
CA ALA A 115 -12.06 -8.57 13.86
C ALA A 115 -10.72 -8.27 13.18
N LEU A 116 -9.67 -8.15 13.98
CA LEU A 116 -8.29 -7.96 13.54
C LEU A 116 -7.62 -9.30 13.29
N GLN A 117 -7.16 -9.51 12.05
CA GLN A 117 -6.25 -10.59 11.71
C GLN A 117 -4.88 -9.99 11.43
N GLU A 118 -3.89 -10.40 12.19
CA GLU A 118 -2.50 -9.96 12.06
C GLU A 118 -1.68 -11.03 11.36
N GLN A 119 -0.68 -10.60 10.59
CA GLN A 119 0.34 -11.46 10.04
C GLN A 119 1.66 -10.69 9.96
N ASP A 120 2.66 -11.19 10.67
CA ASP A 120 4.04 -10.76 10.51
C ASP A 120 4.72 -11.37 9.28
N PHE A 121 5.32 -10.52 8.46
CA PHE A 121 6.19 -10.89 7.33
C PHE A 121 7.66 -10.50 7.55
N THR A 122 7.95 -9.77 8.62
CA THR A 122 9.29 -9.27 8.97
C THR A 122 10.12 -10.32 9.70
N GLY A 123 9.45 -11.26 10.39
CA GLY A 123 10.06 -12.28 11.24
C GLY A 123 10.38 -11.76 12.65
N GLU A 124 9.74 -10.66 13.06
CA GLU A 124 9.96 -9.96 14.33
C GLU A 124 8.78 -10.09 15.31
N GLY A 125 7.72 -10.81 14.92
CA GLY A 125 6.50 -11.01 15.69
C GLY A 125 5.38 -10.01 15.38
N ASP A 126 4.17 -10.35 15.80
CA ASP A 126 2.99 -9.48 15.67
C ASP A 126 3.07 -8.27 16.63
N GLY A 127 2.09 -7.36 16.53
CA GLY A 127 2.08 -6.11 17.29
C GLY A 127 2.81 -4.95 16.59
N ASP A 128 2.59 -3.73 17.08
CA ASP A 128 3.23 -2.52 16.56
C ASP A 128 4.40 -2.07 17.42
N TRP A 129 5.59 -1.98 16.83
CA TRP A 129 6.81 -1.59 17.54
C TRP A 129 7.13 -0.09 17.44
N ASP A 130 6.59 0.60 16.43
CA ASP A 130 6.87 2.02 16.12
C ASP A 130 5.64 2.90 16.43
N GLY A 131 4.42 2.36 16.30
CA GLY A 131 3.16 3.07 16.50
C GLY A 131 2.55 3.65 15.22
N HIS A 132 3.32 3.69 14.13
CA HIS A 132 2.88 4.24 12.85
C HIS A 132 1.70 3.48 12.24
N GLY A 133 1.76 2.14 12.24
CA GLY A 133 0.68 1.29 11.75
C GLY A 133 -0.60 1.45 12.56
N THR A 134 -0.49 1.53 13.88
CA THR A 134 -1.59 1.83 14.81
C THR A 134 -2.24 3.17 14.51
N HIS A 135 -1.44 4.21 14.31
CA HIS A 135 -1.94 5.54 13.95
C HIS A 135 -2.67 5.54 12.60
N CYS A 136 -2.10 4.87 11.58
CA CYS A 136 -2.72 4.74 10.26
C CYS A 136 -4.04 3.96 10.33
N ALA A 137 -4.08 2.84 11.05
CA ALA A 137 -5.28 2.04 11.27
C ALA A 137 -6.37 2.85 12.00
N GLY A 138 -5.98 3.61 13.03
CA GLY A 138 -6.87 4.50 13.77
C GLY A 138 -7.52 5.55 12.88
N THR A 139 -6.75 6.19 12.00
CA THR A 139 -7.26 7.17 11.03
C THR A 139 -8.29 6.55 10.09
N ILE A 140 -8.08 5.30 9.65
CA ILE A 140 -8.99 4.64 8.71
C ILE A 140 -10.27 4.19 9.41
N PHE A 141 -10.17 3.37 10.46
CA PHE A 141 -11.32 2.65 11.03
C PHE A 141 -11.42 2.70 12.55
N GLY A 142 -10.58 3.49 13.22
CA GLY A 142 -10.61 3.68 14.67
C GLY A 142 -11.98 4.11 15.18
N ARG A 143 -12.39 3.53 16.30
CA ARG A 143 -13.58 3.94 17.06
C ARG A 143 -13.34 5.25 17.78
N ASP A 144 -14.42 5.80 18.29
CA ASP A 144 -14.32 6.97 19.16
C ASP A 144 -13.65 6.55 20.47
N VAL A 145 -12.70 7.37 20.91
CA VAL A 145 -11.99 7.18 22.17
C VAL A 145 -12.23 8.43 23.00
N ASP A 146 -12.66 8.26 24.25
CA ASP A 146 -13.00 9.35 25.17
C ASP A 146 -13.98 10.38 24.58
N GLY A 147 -14.96 9.88 23.81
CA GLY A 147 -15.99 10.71 23.17
C GLY A 147 -15.52 11.50 21.96
N ARG A 148 -14.31 11.23 21.44
CA ARG A 148 -13.72 11.91 20.28
C ARG A 148 -13.60 10.96 19.10
N ARG A 149 -14.08 11.39 17.92
CA ARG A 149 -13.94 10.63 16.69
C ARG A 149 -12.55 10.81 16.10
N ILE A 150 -11.88 9.69 15.82
CA ILE A 150 -10.59 9.65 15.12
C ILE A 150 -10.68 9.02 13.73
N GLY A 151 -11.54 8.01 13.55
CA GLY A 151 -11.62 7.22 12.33
C GLY A 151 -12.59 7.78 11.29
N ILE A 152 -12.21 7.65 10.03
CA ILE A 152 -13.07 8.00 8.88
C ILE A 152 -14.20 6.96 8.73
N ALA A 153 -13.86 5.67 8.63
CA ALA A 153 -14.75 4.55 8.33
C ALA A 153 -15.02 3.66 9.55
N ARG A 154 -15.74 4.20 10.54
CA ARG A 154 -16.08 3.52 11.82
C ARG A 154 -17.03 2.31 11.68
N GLY A 155 -17.52 2.02 10.48
CA GLY A 155 -18.35 0.86 10.17
C GLY A 155 -17.55 -0.38 9.81
N VAL A 156 -16.24 -0.27 9.54
CA VAL A 156 -15.38 -1.41 9.23
C VAL A 156 -15.35 -2.36 10.44
N LYS A 157 -15.69 -3.63 10.22
CA LYS A 157 -15.71 -4.70 11.25
C LYS A 157 -14.64 -5.76 11.05
N GLN A 158 -13.96 -5.78 9.91
CA GLN A 158 -12.92 -6.74 9.60
C GLN A 158 -11.72 -6.01 8.98
N ALA A 159 -10.55 -6.19 9.58
CA ALA A 159 -9.31 -5.61 9.06
C ALA A 159 -8.14 -6.61 9.15
N PHE A 160 -7.24 -6.49 8.18
CA PHE A 160 -6.08 -7.35 7.99
C PHE A 160 -4.82 -6.51 8.17
N ILE A 161 -3.99 -6.86 9.14
CA ILE A 161 -2.79 -6.11 9.48
C ILE A 161 -1.59 -6.93 9.06
N ALA A 162 -0.95 -6.50 7.97
CA ALA A 162 0.27 -7.10 7.50
C ALA A 162 1.45 -6.26 8.00
N LYS A 163 2.21 -6.80 8.96
CA LYS A 163 3.44 -6.14 9.41
C LYS A 163 4.52 -6.38 8.35
N VAL A 164 4.87 -5.31 7.65
CA VAL A 164 5.84 -5.33 6.53
C VAL A 164 7.05 -4.43 6.78
N ILE A 165 7.01 -3.63 7.85
CA ILE A 165 8.13 -2.81 8.33
C ILE A 165 8.44 -3.18 9.78
N GLY A 166 9.52 -3.92 9.97
CA GLY A 166 10.09 -4.26 11.26
C GLY A 166 11.19 -3.29 11.68
N LYS A 167 11.68 -3.44 12.90
CA LYS A 167 12.81 -2.69 13.47
C LYS A 167 14.10 -2.93 12.68
N HIS A 168 14.25 -4.12 12.13
CA HIS A 168 15.45 -4.54 11.40
C HIS A 168 15.18 -4.88 9.93
N ASN A 169 13.92 -5.18 9.59
CA ASN A 169 13.56 -5.70 8.29
C ASN A 169 12.44 -4.90 7.61
N ALA A 170 12.79 -4.16 6.56
CA ALA A 170 11.87 -3.34 5.77
C ALA A 170 12.30 -3.38 4.31
N ASN A 171 11.85 -4.39 3.58
CA ASN A 171 12.23 -4.63 2.19
C ASN A 171 11.00 -4.90 1.32
N SER A 172 11.12 -4.62 0.02
CA SER A 172 10.01 -4.72 -0.93
C SER A 172 9.50 -6.14 -1.16
N ASP A 173 10.31 -7.17 -0.90
CA ASP A 173 9.87 -8.57 -0.96
C ASP A 173 8.86 -8.87 0.15
N ILE A 174 9.07 -8.32 1.33
CA ILE A 174 8.19 -8.46 2.50
C ILE A 174 6.87 -7.73 2.23
N LEU A 175 6.95 -6.50 1.72
CA LEU A 175 5.77 -5.76 1.28
C LEU A 175 4.94 -6.56 0.28
N PHE A 176 5.61 -7.19 -0.68
CA PHE A 176 4.95 -8.00 -1.69
C PHE A 176 4.27 -9.25 -1.09
N GLN A 177 4.89 -9.94 -0.14
CA GLN A 177 4.25 -11.03 0.58
C GLN A 177 2.99 -10.55 1.32
N GLY A 178 3.07 -9.39 1.98
CA GLY A 178 1.91 -8.74 2.62
C GLY A 178 0.79 -8.41 1.64
N MET A 179 1.11 -7.90 0.45
CA MET A 179 0.12 -7.63 -0.61
C MET A 179 -0.56 -8.92 -1.09
N HIS A 180 0.22 -9.98 -1.32
CA HIS A 180 -0.33 -11.29 -1.70
C HIS A 180 -1.27 -11.86 -0.66
N TRP A 181 -0.91 -11.75 0.61
CA TRP A 181 -1.76 -12.18 1.70
C TRP A 181 -3.04 -11.36 1.78
N ALA A 182 -2.97 -10.03 1.67
CA ALA A 182 -4.17 -9.17 1.63
C ALA A 182 -5.12 -9.51 0.48
N LEU A 183 -4.59 -9.85 -0.70
CA LEU A 183 -5.36 -10.34 -1.84
C LEU A 183 -6.03 -11.69 -1.55
N ALA A 184 -5.31 -12.62 -0.91
CA ALA A 184 -5.86 -13.91 -0.50
C ALA A 184 -6.99 -13.76 0.52
N GLN A 185 -6.89 -12.78 1.42
CA GLN A 185 -7.97 -12.38 2.33
C GLN A 185 -9.12 -11.63 1.65
N ARG A 186 -9.01 -11.38 0.34
CA ARG A 186 -9.97 -10.64 -0.49
C ARG A 186 -10.25 -9.24 0.08
N ALA A 187 -9.23 -8.58 0.62
CA ALA A 187 -9.34 -7.19 1.07
C ALA A 187 -9.87 -6.31 -0.07
N ASN A 188 -10.81 -5.43 0.23
CA ASN A 188 -11.36 -4.49 -0.76
C ASN A 188 -10.42 -3.30 -0.98
N ILE A 189 -9.70 -2.91 0.08
CA ILE A 189 -8.77 -1.78 0.10
C ILE A 189 -7.47 -2.25 0.73
N ILE A 190 -6.34 -1.86 0.13
CA ILE A 190 -5.01 -1.99 0.71
C ILE A 190 -4.47 -0.58 0.96
N SER A 191 -4.12 -0.27 2.20
CA SER A 191 -3.45 0.97 2.60
C SER A 191 -1.97 0.72 2.87
N MET A 192 -1.11 1.59 2.35
CA MET A 192 0.36 1.49 2.46
C MET A 192 0.94 2.90 2.67
N SER A 193 1.08 3.31 3.92
CA SER A 193 1.64 4.62 4.30
C SER A 193 3.18 4.59 4.34
N LEU A 194 3.78 4.10 3.26
CA LEU A 194 5.22 3.84 3.14
C LEU A 194 5.73 4.22 1.75
N GLY A 195 7.04 4.40 1.63
CA GLY A 195 7.70 4.84 0.40
C GLY A 195 8.93 4.00 0.05
N PHE A 196 9.32 4.10 -1.22
CA PHE A 196 10.57 3.55 -1.74
C PHE A 196 11.60 4.67 -1.90
N ASP A 197 12.82 4.40 -1.45
CA ASP A 197 13.96 5.26 -1.76
C ASP A 197 14.59 4.81 -3.08
N PHE A 198 14.00 5.25 -4.19
CA PHE A 198 14.63 5.08 -5.49
C PHE A 198 15.85 6.00 -5.54
N ARG A 199 17.06 5.44 -5.44
CA ARG A 199 18.24 6.19 -5.88
C ARG A 199 18.02 6.53 -7.35
N ARG A 200 17.70 7.79 -7.64
CA ARG A 200 17.87 8.35 -8.99
C ARG A 200 19.29 7.94 -9.43
N LYS A 201 19.42 7.12 -10.47
CA LYS A 201 20.57 7.31 -11.35
C LYS A 201 20.47 8.77 -11.75
N SER A 202 21.47 9.54 -11.37
CA SER A 202 21.54 10.99 -11.52
C SER A 202 20.96 11.38 -12.88
N ILE A 203 19.78 12.00 -12.89
CA ILE A 203 19.46 12.89 -14.00
C ILE A 203 20.54 13.95 -13.88
N LYS A 204 21.51 13.94 -14.80
CA LYS A 204 22.44 15.06 -14.93
C LYS A 204 21.55 16.30 -15.05
N ALA A 205 21.64 17.21 -14.09
CA ALA A 205 20.97 18.50 -14.19
C ALA A 205 21.36 19.12 -15.54
N GLY A 206 20.38 19.26 -16.44
CA GLY A 206 20.61 19.85 -17.77
C GLY A 206 20.18 19.03 -18.99
N GLN A 207 19.64 17.79 -18.87
CA GLN A 207 18.99 17.17 -20.02
C GLN A 207 17.49 17.55 -20.08
N PRO A 208 17.03 18.16 -21.20
CA PRO A 208 15.62 18.49 -21.36
C PRO A 208 14.80 17.20 -21.39
N ILE A 209 13.84 17.12 -20.48
CA ILE A 209 12.72 16.19 -20.54
C ILE A 209 11.94 16.51 -21.81
N SER A 210 12.03 15.67 -22.83
CA SER A 210 11.17 15.81 -24.01
C SER A 210 9.72 15.63 -23.54
N PRO A 211 8.82 16.60 -23.76
CA PRO A 211 7.43 16.41 -23.43
C PRO A 211 6.89 15.25 -24.26
N HIS A 212 6.36 14.22 -23.58
CA HIS A 212 5.49 13.25 -24.23
C HIS A 212 4.35 13.99 -24.96
N PRO A 213 3.90 13.50 -26.12
CA PRO A 213 2.88 14.19 -26.90
C PRO A 213 1.61 14.31 -26.06
N LYS A 214 1.20 15.57 -25.84
CA LYS A 214 -0.03 15.92 -25.14
C LYS A 214 -1.20 15.36 -25.95
N HIS A 215 -1.89 14.34 -25.42
CA HIS A 215 -3.28 14.18 -25.78
C HIS A 215 -4.05 15.38 -25.21
N SER A 216 -4.75 16.07 -26.11
CA SER A 216 -5.51 17.30 -25.90
C SER A 216 -6.33 17.29 -24.59
N MET A 217 -5.96 18.15 -23.65
CA MET A 217 -6.85 18.60 -22.57
C MET A 217 -7.71 19.72 -23.13
N CYS A 218 -9.01 19.50 -23.13
CA CYS A 218 -10.03 20.51 -23.39
C CYS A 218 -9.90 21.62 -22.34
N SER A 219 -9.69 22.86 -22.80
CA SER A 219 -9.71 24.08 -22.00
C SER A 219 -11.11 24.38 -21.48
N ALA A 220 -11.22 24.73 -20.20
CA ALA A 220 -12.32 25.53 -19.69
C ALA A 220 -11.73 26.70 -18.90
N GLU A 221 -12.13 27.88 -19.32
CA GLU A 221 -11.55 29.17 -18.99
C GLU A 221 -11.86 29.63 -17.57
N THR A 222 -10.90 30.38 -17.04
CA THR A 222 -11.02 31.36 -15.97
C THR A 222 -12.24 32.27 -16.16
N TYR A 223 -13.15 32.28 -15.19
CA TYR A 223 -13.99 33.43 -14.90
C TYR A 223 -13.78 33.85 -13.43
N GLY A 224 -13.20 35.03 -13.25
CA GLY A 224 -13.28 35.76 -11.99
C GLY A 224 -14.62 36.49 -11.91
N CYS A 225 -15.17 36.57 -10.70
CA CYS A 225 -16.18 37.57 -10.36
C CYS A 225 -16.05 37.93 -8.88
N SER A 226 -15.79 39.21 -8.62
CA SER A 226 -15.80 39.87 -7.32
C SER A 226 -17.22 40.29 -6.98
N ILE A 227 -17.70 40.04 -5.75
CA ILE A 227 -18.71 40.88 -5.11
C ILE A 227 -18.41 40.97 -3.60
N ARG A 228 -18.48 42.22 -3.13
CA ARG A 228 -18.55 42.80 -1.78
C ARG A 228 -18.91 41.89 -0.61
#